data_AF-A0A9W8L8E3-F1
#
_entry.id   AF-A0A9W8L8E3-F1
#
_cell.length_a   1.000
_cell.length_b   1.000
_cell.length_c   1.000
_cell.angle_alpha   90.00
_cell.angle_beta   90.00
_cell.angle_gamma   90.00
#
_symmetry.space_group_name_H-M   'P 1'
#
loop_
_entity.id
_entity.type
_entity.pdbx_description
1 polymer ?
#
loop_
_entity_poly.entity_id
_entity_poly.type
_entity_poly.pdbx_seq_one_letter_code
_entity_poly.pdbx_strand_id
1 'polypeptide(L)'
;MAGISYSTTTSAGGSGQAGAPVISSAEMEKMQQKQYEHIRQQIQVLARYAGMDLREGVRLAEDEQAKAAKMQTKLDKISAEFGDEFIDGAQPLFDTRKARRFDSSWNWVRQEAYELIQQAIAGCAAGSTNAPACVDEAALQRLKNRSSPGLLQMLAGSLSILQAANDDSLEPVIRLVSELHDSCTRSLTQPPVYRELSAPTAPQVDIGSDGTVAYSEVPRIDESSFVDFVEHMRQPDVQDMPPFIHLKKQSAGSAWSYCAELSTMYYEGLSEISGSGLSFAGKTALVTGCGRDSIGADIVCGLLSGGAKVIATTSSYSRKTTLFFEDMYRTHGARGSELIVVPFNQGSTGDIKELVDYIYRDLGVAKGLGWDLDYVFPFAAVSDIGSFATSL
;
A
#
# COMPACT_ATOMS: atom_id res chain seq x y z
N MET A 1 41.60 45.26 -45.10
CA MET A 1 41.10 46.64 -44.91
C MET A 1 39.92 46.82 -45.85
N ALA A 2 38.70 46.83 -45.31
CA ALA A 2 37.48 47.02 -46.09
C ALA A 2 37.35 48.51 -46.45
N GLY A 3 37.32 48.80 -47.75
CA GLY A 3 37.18 50.15 -48.29
C GLY A 3 35.74 50.64 -48.17
N ILE A 4 35.53 51.67 -47.33
CA ILE A 4 34.29 52.43 -47.28
C ILE A 4 34.53 53.70 -48.11
N SER A 5 33.84 53.84 -49.24
CA SER A 5 33.80 55.07 -50.04
C SER A 5 32.53 55.85 -49.70
N TYR A 6 32.67 57.05 -49.16
CA TYR A 6 31.58 58.01 -49.04
C TYR A 6 31.32 58.67 -50.39
N SER A 7 30.11 58.53 -50.93
CA SER A 7 29.66 59.30 -52.07
C SER A 7 29.32 60.73 -51.64
N THR A 8 30.15 61.68 -52.02
CA THR A 8 29.83 63.11 -51.99
C THR A 8 28.83 63.44 -53.09
N THR A 9 27.71 64.05 -52.72
CA THR A 9 26.70 64.53 -53.66
C THR A 9 27.21 65.76 -54.41
N THR A 10 27.44 65.60 -55.71
CA THR A 10 27.67 66.69 -56.66
C THR A 10 26.37 67.39 -57.00
N SER A 11 26.31 68.71 -56.80
CA SER A 11 25.23 69.59 -57.26
C SER A 11 25.41 69.91 -58.75
N ALA A 12 24.47 69.43 -59.58
CA ALA A 12 24.31 69.87 -60.97
C ALA A 12 22.90 70.45 -61.14
N GLY A 13 22.82 71.70 -61.60
CA GLY A 13 21.56 72.40 -61.85
C GLY A 13 20.90 71.97 -63.17
N GLY A 14 19.57 71.99 -63.21
CA GLY A 14 18.81 71.81 -64.44
C GLY A 14 17.31 71.57 -64.25
N SER A 15 16.52 72.62 -64.50
CA SER A 15 15.10 72.68 -64.96
C SER A 15 13.98 72.05 -64.12
N GLY A 16 12.94 72.86 -63.91
CA GLY A 16 11.78 72.57 -63.09
C GLY A 16 10.87 71.46 -63.62
N GLN A 17 10.67 70.48 -62.76
CA GLN A 17 9.45 69.70 -62.65
C GLN A 17 9.06 69.79 -61.17
N ALA A 18 7.80 70.06 -60.87
CA ALA A 18 7.32 70.21 -59.49
C ALA A 18 7.57 68.90 -58.73
N GLY A 19 8.72 68.81 -58.08
CA GLY A 19 9.09 67.69 -57.24
C GLY A 19 8.15 67.69 -56.05
N ALA A 20 7.28 66.69 -55.98
CA ALA A 20 6.67 66.32 -54.71
C ALA A 20 7.82 66.24 -53.68
N PRO A 21 7.73 66.92 -52.53
CA PRO A 21 8.82 66.91 -51.56
C PRO A 21 9.08 65.46 -51.16
N VAL A 22 10.21 64.91 -51.62
CA VAL A 22 10.61 63.55 -51.28
C VAL A 22 11.13 63.62 -49.85
N ILE A 23 10.23 63.41 -48.90
CA ILE A 23 10.55 63.32 -47.48
C ILE A 23 11.58 62.20 -47.31
N SER A 24 12.73 62.50 -46.71
CA SER A 24 13.72 61.47 -46.41
C SER A 24 13.10 60.46 -45.41
N SER A 25 13.38 59.17 -45.56
CA SER A 25 12.83 58.14 -44.66
C SER A 25 13.10 58.47 -43.18
N ALA A 26 14.29 59.01 -42.89
CA ALA A 26 14.68 59.47 -41.57
C ALA A 26 13.85 60.65 -41.04
N GLU A 27 13.40 61.57 -41.90
CA GLU A 27 12.49 62.66 -41.49
C GLU A 27 11.06 62.16 -41.28
N MET A 28 10.61 61.17 -42.06
CA MET A 28 9.31 60.53 -41.88
C MET A 28 9.26 59.77 -40.55
N GLU A 29 10.29 59.00 -40.21
CA GLU A 29 10.42 58.30 -38.92
C GLU A 29 10.45 59.27 -37.74
N LYS A 30 11.22 60.38 -37.86
CA LYS A 30 11.23 61.44 -36.84
C LYS A 30 9.87 62.11 -36.68
N MET A 31 9.13 62.30 -37.76
CA MET A 31 7.77 62.86 -37.72
C MET A 31 6.81 61.89 -37.04
N GLN A 32 6.87 60.59 -37.36
CA GLN A 32 6.09 59.55 -36.70
C GLN A 32 6.41 59.47 -35.20
N GLN A 33 7.69 59.52 -34.80
CA GLN A 33 8.09 59.55 -33.39
C GLN A 33 7.48 60.73 -32.64
N LYS A 34 7.54 61.94 -33.21
CA LYS A 34 6.90 63.13 -32.62
C LYS A 34 5.39 62.96 -32.48
N GLN A 35 4.74 62.33 -33.46
CA GLN A 35 3.31 62.05 -33.40
C GLN A 35 2.98 61.02 -32.29
N TYR A 36 3.78 59.95 -32.14
CA TYR A 36 3.65 58.99 -31.04
C TYR A 36 3.88 59.64 -29.67
N GLU A 37 4.87 60.53 -29.54
CA GLU A 37 5.09 61.30 -28.30
C GLU A 37 3.89 62.16 -27.95
N HIS A 38 3.31 62.85 -28.94
CA HIS A 38 2.13 63.66 -28.73
C HIS A 38 0.94 62.82 -28.24
N ILE A 39 0.69 61.66 -28.86
CA ILE A 39 -0.36 60.71 -28.43
C ILE A 39 -0.11 60.23 -26.99
N ARG A 40 1.14 59.89 -26.65
CA ARG A 40 1.51 59.45 -25.29
C ARG A 40 1.24 60.53 -24.25
N GLN A 41 1.52 61.80 -24.56
CA GLN A 41 1.22 62.92 -23.67
C GLN A 41 -0.29 63.07 -23.47
N GLN A 42 -1.10 62.96 -24.53
CA GLN A 42 -2.56 62.99 -24.43
C GLN A 42 -3.10 61.89 -23.51
N ILE A 43 -2.62 60.64 -23.67
CA ILE A 43 -3.00 59.50 -22.81
C ILE A 43 -2.67 59.78 -21.34
N GLN A 44 -1.48 60.34 -21.06
CA GLN A 44 -1.08 60.66 -19.68
C GLN A 44 -1.96 61.73 -19.04
N VAL A 45 -2.35 62.77 -19.79
CA VAL A 45 -3.23 63.82 -19.29
C VAL A 45 -4.63 63.26 -19.01
N LEU A 46 -5.18 62.45 -19.91
CA LEU A 46 -6.48 61.80 -19.73
C LEU A 46 -6.48 60.86 -18.52
N ALA A 47 -5.43 60.05 -18.35
CA ALA A 47 -5.31 59.16 -17.19
C ALA A 47 -5.27 59.91 -15.86
N ARG A 48 -4.50 61.02 -15.79
CA ARG A 48 -4.47 61.88 -14.59
C ARG A 48 -5.84 62.52 -14.30
N TYR A 49 -6.54 62.98 -15.34
CA TYR A 49 -7.87 63.58 -15.19
C TYR A 49 -8.90 62.55 -14.68
N ALA A 50 -8.83 61.31 -15.18
CA ALA A 50 -9.68 60.21 -14.76
C ALA A 50 -9.29 59.58 -13.40
N GLY A 51 -8.18 60.03 -12.78
CA GLY A 51 -7.66 59.44 -11.55
C GLY A 51 -7.12 58.01 -11.71
N MET A 52 -6.81 57.59 -12.94
CA MET A 52 -6.31 56.25 -13.25
C MET A 52 -4.78 56.20 -13.24
N ASP A 53 -4.20 55.26 -12.48
CA ASP A 53 -2.77 55.03 -12.46
C ASP A 53 -2.36 53.94 -13.47
N LEU A 54 -1.79 54.36 -14.60
CA LEU A 54 -1.34 53.47 -15.67
C LEU A 54 -0.22 52.50 -15.26
N ARG A 55 0.47 52.73 -14.13
CA ARG A 55 1.58 51.89 -13.64
C ARG A 55 1.19 50.99 -12.48
N GLU A 56 -0.03 51.08 -11.97
CA GLU A 56 -0.47 50.29 -10.82
C GLU A 56 -0.29 48.78 -11.04
N GLY A 57 -0.76 48.26 -12.17
CA GLY A 57 -0.58 46.84 -12.50
C GLY A 57 0.89 46.41 -12.62
N VAL A 58 1.76 47.27 -13.16
CA VAL A 58 3.19 46.98 -13.28
C VAL A 58 3.87 46.96 -11.91
N ARG A 59 3.54 47.89 -11.01
CA ARG A 59 4.09 47.88 -9.64
C ARG A 59 3.66 46.66 -8.85
N LEU A 60 2.38 46.28 -8.94
CA LEU A 60 1.89 45.06 -8.29
C LEU A 60 2.59 43.81 -8.85
N ALA A 61 2.82 43.76 -10.16
CA ALA A 61 3.56 42.67 -10.79
C ALA A 61 5.04 42.62 -10.35
N GLU A 62 5.72 43.78 -10.27
CA GLU A 62 7.09 43.90 -9.77
C GLU A 62 7.18 43.46 -8.29
N ASP A 63 6.21 43.86 -7.46
CA ASP A 63 6.13 43.47 -6.05
C ASP A 63 5.90 41.95 -5.88
N GLU A 64 4.98 41.36 -6.65
CA GLU A 64 4.75 39.91 -6.64
C GLU A 64 5.97 39.14 -7.18
N GLN A 65 6.64 39.65 -8.22
CA GLN A 65 7.87 39.05 -8.74
C GLN A 65 8.99 39.07 -7.69
N ALA A 66 9.12 40.16 -6.93
CA ALA A 66 10.08 40.26 -5.83
C ALA A 66 9.75 39.30 -4.67
N LYS A 67 8.46 39.11 -4.36
CA LYS A 67 8.02 38.10 -3.36
C LYS A 67 8.30 36.68 -3.84
N ALA A 68 7.98 36.37 -5.10
CA ALA A 68 8.25 35.07 -5.70
C ALA A 68 9.76 34.75 -5.71
N ALA A 69 10.61 35.71 -6.07
CA ALA A 69 12.06 35.54 -6.02
C ALA A 69 12.55 35.24 -4.58
N LYS A 70 12.02 35.94 -3.57
CA LYS A 70 12.33 35.65 -2.15
C LYS A 70 11.88 34.26 -1.72
N MET A 71 10.72 33.80 -2.19
CA MET A 71 10.24 32.44 -1.91
C MET A 71 11.11 31.40 -2.60
N GLN A 72 11.49 31.62 -3.86
CA GLN A 72 12.38 30.75 -4.61
C GLN A 72 13.72 30.57 -3.88
N THR A 73 14.37 31.66 -3.47
CA THR A 73 15.63 31.58 -2.71
C THR A 73 15.49 30.81 -1.39
N LYS A 74 14.31 30.83 -0.75
CA LYS A 74 14.07 29.99 0.44
C LYS A 74 13.95 28.52 0.08
N LEU A 75 13.25 28.18 -1.01
CA LEU A 75 13.13 26.82 -1.50
C LEU A 75 14.48 26.25 -1.95
N ASP A 76 15.27 27.03 -2.68
CA ASP A 76 16.60 26.64 -3.14
C ASP A 76 17.53 26.31 -1.96
N LYS A 77 17.44 27.07 -0.87
CA LYS A 77 18.18 26.77 0.37
C LYS A 77 17.76 25.46 1.00
N ILE A 78 16.47 25.12 0.98
CA ILE A 78 15.98 23.86 1.55
C ILE A 78 16.40 22.69 0.67
N SER A 79 16.26 22.81 -0.65
CA SER A 79 16.72 21.80 -1.63
C SER A 79 18.23 21.56 -1.52
N ALA A 80 19.04 22.62 -1.35
CA ALA A 80 20.49 22.47 -1.17
C ALA A 80 20.89 21.72 0.11
N GLU A 81 20.13 21.82 1.20
CA GLU A 81 20.44 21.17 2.48
C GLU A 81 19.93 19.73 2.56
N PHE A 82 18.70 19.47 2.07
CA PHE A 82 18.03 18.18 2.24
C PHE A 82 18.11 17.29 1.00
N GLY A 83 18.39 17.86 -0.17
CA GLY A 83 18.30 17.16 -1.45
C GLY A 83 16.86 16.92 -1.92
N ASP A 84 16.68 16.80 -3.23
CA ASP A 84 15.35 16.67 -3.83
C ASP A 84 14.68 15.33 -3.48
N GLU A 85 15.45 14.24 -3.35
CA GLU A 85 14.93 12.92 -2.98
C GLU A 85 14.24 12.93 -1.61
N PHE A 86 14.82 13.63 -0.63
CA PHE A 86 14.21 13.78 0.69
C PHE A 86 12.94 14.64 0.64
N ILE A 87 12.97 15.74 -0.12
CA ILE A 87 11.84 16.68 -0.22
C ILE A 87 10.64 16.02 -0.90
N ASP A 88 10.88 15.31 -2.01
CA ASP A 88 9.85 14.56 -2.72
C ASP A 88 9.38 13.36 -1.90
N GLY A 89 10.32 12.68 -1.23
CA GLY A 89 10.03 11.56 -0.34
C GLY A 89 9.27 11.94 0.93
N ALA A 90 9.28 13.20 1.36
CA ALA A 90 8.56 13.69 2.55
C ALA A 90 7.13 14.16 2.26
N GLN A 91 6.70 14.18 0.99
CA GLN A 91 5.37 14.65 0.61
C GLN A 91 4.26 13.79 1.24
N PRO A 92 3.19 14.41 1.79
CA PRO A 92 2.07 13.68 2.38
C PRO A 92 1.28 12.93 1.30
N LEU A 93 0.82 11.72 1.65
CA LEU A 93 0.08 10.82 0.77
C LEU A 93 -1.29 10.44 1.36
N PHE A 94 -1.46 10.55 2.67
CA PHE A 94 -2.65 10.14 3.40
C PHE A 94 -3.88 10.96 3.00
N ASP A 95 -5.00 10.28 2.78
CA ASP A 95 -6.31 10.89 2.57
C ASP A 95 -7.39 9.93 3.09
N THR A 96 -8.16 10.40 4.06
CA THR A 96 -9.26 9.63 4.67
C THR A 96 -10.29 9.13 3.64
N ARG A 97 -10.49 9.85 2.53
CA ARG A 97 -11.45 9.48 1.47
C ARG A 97 -10.96 8.32 0.60
N LYS A 98 -9.66 8.03 0.63
CA LYS A 98 -9.03 6.91 -0.09
C LYS A 98 -9.00 5.63 0.74
N ALA A 99 -9.42 5.67 2.01
CA ALA A 99 -9.54 4.50 2.85
C ALA A 99 -10.50 3.47 2.20
N ARG A 100 -10.02 2.24 2.01
CA ARG A 100 -10.82 1.10 1.54
C ARG A 100 -11.09 0.18 2.69
N ARG A 101 -12.36 -0.10 2.94
CA ARG A 101 -12.83 -0.96 4.02
C ARG A 101 -13.34 -2.27 3.44
N PHE A 102 -12.85 -3.38 3.96
CA PHE A 102 -13.28 -4.73 3.64
C PHE A 102 -13.79 -5.39 4.91
N ASP A 103 -15.09 -5.67 4.97
CA ASP A 103 -15.78 -6.29 6.12
C ASP A 103 -16.80 -7.39 5.73
N SER A 104 -16.89 -7.71 4.44
CA SER A 104 -17.89 -8.60 3.85
C SER A 104 -17.55 -10.10 3.92
N SER A 105 -16.96 -10.55 5.04
CA SER A 105 -16.58 -11.97 5.26
C SER A 105 -17.75 -12.95 5.06
N TRP A 106 -18.97 -12.54 5.39
CA TRP A 106 -20.21 -13.32 5.22
C TRP A 106 -20.52 -13.68 3.76
N ASN A 107 -20.06 -12.89 2.79
CA ASN A 107 -20.27 -13.15 1.37
C ASN A 107 -19.19 -14.10 0.85
N TRP A 108 -17.93 -13.81 1.14
CA TRP A 108 -16.79 -14.59 0.66
C TRP A 108 -16.83 -16.05 1.14
N VAL A 109 -17.31 -16.30 2.36
CA VAL A 109 -17.49 -17.68 2.86
C VAL A 109 -18.53 -18.46 2.08
N ARG A 110 -19.61 -17.80 1.60
CA ARG A 110 -20.63 -18.46 0.78
C ARG A 110 -20.11 -18.76 -0.61
N GLN A 111 -19.34 -17.85 -1.17
CA GLN A 111 -18.66 -18.07 -2.44
C GLN A 111 -17.70 -19.26 -2.34
N GLU A 112 -16.80 -19.29 -1.35
CA GLU A 112 -15.83 -20.39 -1.19
C GLU A 112 -16.52 -21.73 -0.93
N ALA A 113 -17.55 -21.76 -0.07
CA ALA A 113 -18.32 -22.99 0.16
C ALA A 113 -19.04 -23.46 -1.12
N TYR A 114 -19.59 -22.55 -1.93
CA TYR A 114 -20.21 -22.90 -3.21
C TYR A 114 -19.18 -23.43 -4.21
N GLU A 115 -18.03 -22.77 -4.34
CA GLU A 115 -16.92 -23.21 -5.21
C GLU A 115 -16.42 -24.60 -4.83
N LEU A 116 -16.23 -24.88 -3.52
CA LEU A 116 -15.84 -26.19 -3.02
C LEU A 116 -16.87 -27.27 -3.36
N ILE A 117 -18.16 -26.98 -3.19
CA ILE A 117 -19.23 -27.92 -3.55
C ILE A 117 -19.22 -28.22 -5.06
N GLN A 118 -19.10 -27.19 -5.90
CA GLN A 118 -19.06 -27.36 -7.36
C GLN A 118 -17.82 -28.12 -7.83
N GLN A 119 -16.66 -27.86 -7.22
CA GLN A 119 -15.44 -28.61 -7.50
C GLN A 119 -15.59 -30.08 -7.10
N ALA A 120 -16.23 -30.37 -5.96
CA ALA A 120 -16.49 -31.75 -5.54
C ALA A 120 -17.44 -32.47 -6.52
N ILE A 121 -18.53 -31.81 -6.95
CA ILE A 121 -19.48 -32.36 -7.94
C ILE A 121 -18.76 -32.63 -9.28
N ALA A 122 -17.97 -31.68 -9.76
CA ALA A 122 -17.22 -31.83 -11.01
C ALA A 122 -16.17 -32.94 -10.92
N GLY A 123 -15.51 -33.09 -9.75
CA GLY A 123 -14.57 -34.17 -9.47
C GLY A 123 -15.21 -35.56 -9.53
N CYS A 124 -16.41 -35.70 -8.95
CA CYS A 124 -17.22 -36.93 -9.05
C CYS A 124 -17.60 -37.24 -10.50
N ALA A 125 -18.03 -36.23 -11.28
CA ALA A 125 -18.41 -36.40 -12.68
C ALA A 125 -17.23 -36.80 -13.59
N ALA A 126 -16.01 -36.37 -13.25
CA ALA A 126 -14.80 -36.67 -14.03
C ALA A 126 -14.23 -38.08 -13.80
N GLY A 127 -14.82 -38.90 -12.91
CA GLY A 127 -14.33 -40.24 -12.60
C GLY A 127 -12.91 -40.27 -11.99
N SER A 128 -12.43 -39.11 -11.54
CA SER A 128 -11.13 -38.97 -10.91
C SER A 128 -11.19 -39.61 -9.52
N THR A 129 -10.40 -40.65 -9.30
CA THR A 129 -10.08 -41.16 -7.94
C THR A 129 -9.39 -40.10 -7.06
N ASN A 130 -9.06 -38.93 -7.65
CA ASN A 130 -8.51 -37.75 -6.99
C ASN A 130 -9.55 -36.61 -6.88
N ALA A 131 -10.87 -36.90 -6.93
CA ALA A 131 -11.82 -35.99 -6.30
C ALA A 131 -11.39 -35.90 -4.83
N PRO A 132 -11.06 -34.73 -4.27
CA PRO A 132 -10.49 -34.66 -2.94
C PRO A 132 -11.53 -35.18 -1.95
N ALA A 133 -11.38 -36.43 -1.53
CA ALA A 133 -12.18 -37.04 -0.47
C ALA A 133 -11.96 -36.32 0.86
N CYS A 134 -10.92 -35.49 0.96
CA CYS A 134 -10.62 -34.59 2.06
C CYS A 134 -10.57 -33.14 1.59
N VAL A 135 -11.33 -32.27 2.25
CA VAL A 135 -11.12 -30.82 2.12
C VAL A 135 -9.77 -30.48 2.72
N ASP A 136 -8.99 -29.65 2.02
CA ASP A 136 -7.76 -29.04 2.54
C ASP A 136 -8.03 -28.47 3.94
N GLU A 137 -7.24 -28.89 4.95
CA GLU A 137 -7.46 -28.50 6.35
C GLU A 137 -7.49 -26.97 6.50
N ALA A 138 -6.71 -26.26 5.69
CA ALA A 138 -6.71 -24.81 5.65
C ALA A 138 -8.07 -24.25 5.17
N ALA A 139 -8.66 -24.82 4.12
CA ALA A 139 -9.98 -24.41 3.63
C ALA A 139 -11.09 -24.68 4.66
N LEU A 140 -11.05 -25.85 5.32
CA LEU A 140 -11.96 -26.17 6.41
C LEU A 140 -11.84 -25.16 7.56
N GLN A 141 -10.61 -24.82 7.96
CA GLN A 141 -10.36 -23.85 9.02
C GLN A 141 -10.88 -22.46 8.65
N ARG A 142 -10.67 -22.01 7.41
CA ARG A 142 -11.21 -20.74 6.92
C ARG A 142 -12.75 -20.73 6.95
N LEU A 143 -13.42 -21.82 6.57
CA LEU A 143 -14.87 -21.94 6.65
C LEU A 143 -15.37 -21.89 8.11
N LYS A 144 -14.69 -22.57 9.03
CA LYS A 144 -15.01 -22.54 10.48
C LYS A 144 -14.90 -21.12 11.04
N ASN A 145 -13.83 -20.39 10.71
CA ASN A 145 -13.60 -19.01 11.14
C ASN A 145 -14.65 -18.01 10.62
N ARG A 146 -15.36 -18.34 9.55
CA ARG A 146 -16.39 -17.49 8.92
C ARG A 146 -17.81 -18.05 9.06
N SER A 147 -18.00 -19.03 9.96
CA SER A 147 -19.31 -19.65 10.18
C SER A 147 -20.35 -18.60 10.58
N SER A 148 -21.44 -18.57 9.82
CA SER A 148 -22.58 -17.66 10.02
C SER A 148 -23.90 -18.40 9.81
N PRO A 149 -25.02 -17.94 10.41
CA PRO A 149 -26.32 -18.59 10.24
C PRO A 149 -26.75 -18.72 8.77
N GLY A 150 -26.42 -17.72 7.94
CA GLY A 150 -26.73 -17.77 6.50
C GLY A 150 -25.89 -18.80 5.73
N LEU A 151 -24.66 -19.08 6.15
CA LEU A 151 -23.86 -20.16 5.58
C LEU A 151 -24.48 -21.53 5.92
N LEU A 152 -24.90 -21.73 7.17
CA LEU A 152 -25.54 -22.97 7.59
C LEU A 152 -26.82 -23.27 6.82
N GLN A 153 -27.65 -22.24 6.59
CA GLN A 153 -28.84 -22.36 5.75
C GLN A 153 -28.49 -22.74 4.31
N MET A 154 -27.43 -22.17 3.75
CA MET A 154 -26.96 -22.51 2.39
C MET A 154 -26.48 -23.95 2.31
N LEU A 155 -25.71 -24.42 3.29
CA LEU A 155 -25.23 -25.80 3.34
C LEU A 155 -26.38 -26.79 3.54
N ALA A 156 -27.32 -26.50 4.44
CA ALA A 156 -28.51 -27.32 4.66
C ALA A 156 -29.41 -27.39 3.42
N GLY A 157 -29.59 -26.27 2.71
CA GLY A 157 -30.30 -26.24 1.43
C GLY A 157 -29.57 -27.00 0.32
N SER A 158 -28.25 -26.96 0.30
CA SER A 158 -27.46 -27.75 -0.67
C SER A 158 -27.57 -29.25 -0.39
N LEU A 159 -27.54 -29.65 0.89
CA LEU A 159 -27.77 -31.04 1.30
C LEU A 159 -29.13 -31.56 0.87
N SER A 160 -30.20 -30.79 1.07
CA SER A 160 -31.54 -31.23 0.69
C SER A 160 -31.69 -31.39 -0.82
N ILE A 161 -31.04 -30.53 -1.62
CA ILE A 161 -31.02 -30.64 -3.09
C ILE A 161 -30.23 -31.89 -3.53
N LEU A 162 -29.05 -32.12 -2.96
CA LEU A 162 -28.21 -33.27 -3.30
C LEU A 162 -28.87 -34.60 -2.92
N GLN A 163 -29.50 -34.67 -1.75
CA GLN A 163 -30.27 -35.84 -1.31
C GLN A 163 -31.51 -36.09 -2.19
N ALA A 164 -32.16 -35.03 -2.68
CA ALA A 164 -33.31 -35.16 -3.58
C ALA A 164 -32.93 -35.67 -4.98
N ALA A 165 -31.67 -35.50 -5.42
CA ALA A 165 -31.20 -35.99 -6.71
C ALA A 165 -31.08 -37.54 -6.76
N ASN A 166 -30.92 -38.19 -5.61
CA ASN A 166 -30.90 -39.65 -5.46
C ASN A 166 -29.93 -40.38 -6.43
N ASP A 167 -28.74 -39.81 -6.60
CA ASP A 167 -27.65 -40.33 -7.44
C ASP A 167 -26.50 -40.83 -6.54
N ASP A 168 -26.19 -42.13 -6.62
CA ASP A 168 -25.14 -42.78 -5.81
C ASP A 168 -23.74 -42.19 -6.04
N SER A 169 -23.50 -41.54 -7.20
CA SER A 169 -22.22 -40.90 -7.50
C SER A 169 -21.95 -39.63 -6.68
N LEU A 170 -23.00 -39.04 -6.09
CA LEU A 170 -22.94 -37.81 -5.29
C LEU A 170 -22.79 -38.06 -3.79
N GLU A 171 -22.80 -39.32 -3.34
CA GLU A 171 -22.65 -39.69 -1.93
C GLU A 171 -21.39 -39.09 -1.27
N PRO A 172 -20.20 -39.04 -1.92
CA PRO A 172 -19.03 -38.38 -1.37
C PRO A 172 -19.25 -36.88 -1.12
N VAL A 173 -19.99 -36.20 -2.00
CA VAL A 173 -20.31 -34.78 -1.88
C VAL A 173 -21.29 -34.56 -0.74
N ILE A 174 -22.32 -35.41 -0.60
CA ILE A 174 -23.29 -35.34 0.50
C ILE A 174 -22.56 -35.49 1.85
N ARG A 175 -21.68 -36.49 1.97
CA ARG A 175 -20.86 -36.69 3.17
C ARG A 175 -20.01 -35.46 3.48
N LEU A 176 -19.35 -34.91 2.47
CA LEU A 176 -18.51 -33.72 2.64
C LEU A 176 -19.31 -32.52 3.13
N VAL A 177 -20.45 -32.21 2.50
CA VAL A 177 -21.28 -31.08 2.90
C VAL A 177 -21.88 -31.28 4.29
N SER A 178 -22.22 -32.52 4.67
CA SER A 178 -22.68 -32.85 6.02
C SER A 178 -21.58 -32.58 7.06
N GLU A 179 -20.35 -33.01 6.77
CA GLU A 179 -19.20 -32.78 7.66
C GLU A 179 -18.86 -31.28 7.79
N LEU A 180 -18.95 -30.52 6.69
CA LEU A 180 -18.81 -29.07 6.70
C LEU A 180 -19.91 -28.40 7.52
N HIS A 181 -21.17 -28.81 7.33
CA HIS A 181 -22.30 -28.30 8.10
C HIS A 181 -22.13 -28.52 9.60
N ASP A 182 -21.76 -29.74 10.02
CA ASP A 182 -21.57 -30.09 11.43
C ASP A 182 -20.36 -29.37 12.05
N SER A 183 -19.29 -29.19 11.28
CA SER A 183 -18.11 -28.44 11.70
C SER A 183 -18.40 -26.95 11.87
N CYS A 184 -19.08 -26.33 10.88
CA CYS A 184 -19.49 -24.93 10.96
C CYS A 184 -20.52 -24.70 12.08
N THR A 185 -21.42 -25.65 12.34
CA THR A 185 -22.40 -25.57 13.44
C THR A 185 -21.70 -25.55 14.79
N ARG A 186 -20.71 -26.42 15.01
CA ARG A 186 -19.90 -26.45 16.23
C ARG A 186 -19.08 -25.16 16.43
N SER A 187 -18.55 -24.59 15.35
CA SER A 187 -17.75 -23.35 15.41
C SER A 187 -18.58 -22.08 15.53
N LEU A 188 -19.91 -22.13 15.43
CA LEU A 188 -20.77 -20.93 15.49
C LEU A 188 -20.61 -20.16 16.82
N THR A 189 -20.43 -20.86 17.93
CA THR A 189 -20.27 -20.25 19.27
C THR A 189 -18.81 -19.91 19.62
N GLN A 190 -17.83 -20.37 18.84
CA GLN A 190 -16.40 -20.24 19.15
C GLN A 190 -15.76 -19.08 18.39
N PRO A 191 -14.94 -18.21 19.02
CA PRO A 191 -14.28 -17.13 18.29
C PRO A 191 -13.41 -17.67 17.14
N PRO A 192 -13.23 -16.90 16.05
CA PRO A 192 -12.30 -17.31 14.99
C PRO A 192 -10.88 -17.38 15.54
N VAL A 193 -10.10 -18.33 15.02
CA VAL A 193 -8.72 -18.56 15.47
C VAL A 193 -7.77 -18.65 14.29
N TYR A 194 -6.61 -18.03 14.44
CA TYR A 194 -5.46 -18.27 13.58
C TYR A 194 -4.79 -19.58 14.01
N ARG A 195 -4.61 -20.49 13.05
CA ARG A 195 -3.82 -21.71 13.18
C ARG A 195 -2.83 -21.73 12.02
N GLU A 196 -1.58 -22.03 12.33
CA GLU A 196 -0.56 -22.20 11.30
C GLU A 196 -0.65 -23.62 10.74
N LEU A 197 -1.00 -23.73 9.46
CA LEU A 197 -1.25 -25.00 8.77
C LEU A 197 -0.37 -25.13 7.51
N SER A 198 0.53 -24.18 7.24
CA SER A 198 1.45 -24.29 6.12
C SER A 198 2.51 -25.36 6.38
N ALA A 199 2.95 -26.01 5.30
CA ALA A 199 4.06 -26.95 5.33
C ALA A 199 5.39 -26.17 5.33
N PRO A 200 6.28 -26.40 6.30
CA PRO A 200 7.61 -25.79 6.31
C PRO A 200 8.41 -26.13 5.05
N THR A 201 9.05 -25.12 4.47
CA THR A 201 9.92 -25.25 3.29
C THR A 201 11.37 -24.91 3.63
N ALA A 202 12.28 -25.32 2.77
CA ALA A 202 13.70 -25.01 2.86
C ALA A 202 14.24 -24.61 1.48
N PRO A 203 15.22 -23.69 1.45
CA PRO A 203 15.84 -23.25 0.22
C PRO A 203 16.72 -24.36 -0.34
N GLN A 204 16.47 -24.76 -1.60
CA GLN A 204 17.33 -25.63 -2.37
C GLN A 204 17.93 -24.86 -3.54
N VAL A 205 19.24 -24.98 -3.74
CA VAL A 205 19.98 -24.37 -4.84
C VAL A 205 20.64 -25.47 -5.65
N ASP A 206 20.21 -25.62 -6.89
CA ASP A 206 20.76 -26.59 -7.83
C ASP A 206 21.63 -25.87 -8.85
N ILE A 207 22.88 -26.34 -9.01
CA ILE A 207 23.82 -25.82 -10.00
C ILE A 207 23.89 -26.82 -11.15
N GLY A 208 23.35 -26.43 -12.29
CA GLY A 208 23.36 -27.22 -13.52
C GLY A 208 24.78 -27.44 -14.05
N SER A 209 24.96 -28.50 -14.85
CA SER A 209 26.25 -28.79 -15.50
C SER A 209 26.71 -27.73 -16.49
N ASP A 210 25.78 -26.88 -16.94
CA ASP A 210 25.99 -25.69 -17.77
C ASP A 210 26.38 -24.43 -16.96
N GLY A 211 26.39 -24.53 -15.63
CA GLY A 211 26.64 -23.41 -14.72
C GLY A 211 25.40 -22.59 -14.37
N THR A 212 24.19 -23.01 -14.79
CA THR A 212 22.95 -22.33 -14.42
C THR A 212 22.61 -22.58 -12.96
N VAL A 213 22.38 -21.52 -12.18
CA VAL A 213 21.98 -21.61 -10.78
C VAL A 213 20.46 -21.49 -10.70
N ALA A 214 19.79 -22.55 -10.24
CA ALA A 214 18.35 -22.57 -10.00
C ALA A 214 18.08 -22.59 -8.49
N TYR A 215 17.08 -21.83 -8.06
CA TYR A 215 16.61 -21.80 -6.67
C TYR A 215 15.16 -22.25 -6.62
N SER A 216 14.85 -23.08 -5.63
CA SER A 216 13.49 -23.55 -5.34
C SER A 216 13.29 -23.72 -3.84
N GLU A 217 12.10 -23.36 -3.35
CA GLU A 217 11.65 -23.72 -2.00
C GLU A 217 11.06 -25.14 -2.03
N VAL A 218 11.66 -26.06 -1.27
CA VAL A 218 11.27 -27.47 -1.24
C VAL A 218 10.73 -27.84 0.15
N PRO A 219 9.62 -28.58 0.26
CA PRO A 219 9.09 -29.03 1.55
C PRO A 219 10.14 -29.80 2.35
N ARG A 220 10.22 -29.52 3.65
CA ARG A 220 11.13 -30.24 4.55
C ARG A 220 10.65 -31.67 4.75
N ILE A 221 11.58 -32.63 4.65
CA ILE A 221 11.28 -34.06 4.83
C ILE A 221 11.11 -34.39 6.31
N ASP A 222 11.97 -33.82 7.16
CA ASP A 222 12.03 -34.10 8.60
C ASP A 222 11.05 -33.24 9.42
N GLU A 223 10.47 -32.19 8.83
CA GLU A 223 9.57 -31.23 9.47
C GLU A 223 8.32 -31.02 8.60
N SER A 224 7.39 -31.97 8.66
CA SER A 224 6.20 -31.96 7.81
C SER A 224 5.13 -30.97 8.27
N SER A 225 5.12 -30.64 9.57
CA SER A 225 4.13 -29.77 10.21
C SER A 225 4.77 -28.62 10.97
N PHE A 226 3.99 -27.58 11.24
CA PHE A 226 4.44 -26.47 12.09
C PHE A 226 4.82 -26.94 13.51
N VAL A 227 4.18 -27.99 14.04
CA VAL A 227 4.55 -28.57 15.34
C VAL A 227 5.98 -29.12 15.31
N ASP A 228 6.30 -29.89 14.27
CA ASP A 228 7.63 -30.48 14.10
C ASP A 228 8.70 -29.38 13.98
N PHE A 229 8.38 -28.32 13.23
CA PHE A 229 9.22 -27.13 13.11
C PHE A 229 9.46 -26.45 14.47
N VAL A 230 8.42 -26.25 15.29
CA VAL A 230 8.55 -25.62 16.61
C VAL A 230 9.41 -26.47 17.55
N GLU A 231 9.24 -27.79 17.53
CA GLU A 231 10.05 -28.71 18.34
C GLU A 231 11.51 -28.74 17.87
N HIS A 232 11.78 -28.66 16.57
CA HIS A 232 13.14 -28.47 16.06
C HIS A 232 13.72 -27.16 16.59
N MET A 233 13.01 -26.04 16.44
CA MET A 233 13.51 -24.71 16.84
C MET A 233 13.86 -24.62 18.33
N ARG A 234 13.18 -25.43 19.16
CA ARG A 234 13.40 -25.54 20.59
C ARG A 234 14.71 -26.25 20.95
N GLN A 235 15.23 -27.12 20.08
CA GLN A 235 16.45 -27.88 20.30
C GLN A 235 17.68 -27.08 19.84
N PRO A 236 18.71 -26.88 20.68
CA PRO A 236 19.94 -26.24 20.26
C PRO A 236 20.82 -27.19 19.44
N ASP A 237 21.49 -26.67 18.43
CA ASP A 237 22.42 -27.42 17.56
C ASP A 237 23.72 -27.82 18.30
N VAL A 238 24.08 -27.04 19.34
CA VAL A 238 25.28 -27.26 20.17
C VAL A 238 24.89 -27.32 21.63
N GLN A 239 25.44 -28.28 22.36
CA GLN A 239 25.25 -28.42 23.81
C GLN A 239 25.68 -27.12 24.53
N ASP A 240 24.84 -26.64 25.46
CA ASP A 240 24.98 -25.36 26.18
C ASP A 240 24.72 -24.05 25.39
N MET A 241 24.18 -24.14 24.16
CA MET A 241 23.69 -22.96 23.42
C MET A 241 22.18 -22.74 23.60
N PRO A 242 21.68 -21.49 23.48
CA PRO A 242 20.25 -21.23 23.50
C PRO A 242 19.55 -21.81 22.26
N PRO A 243 18.23 -22.07 22.32
CA PRO A 243 17.43 -22.47 21.16
C PRO A 243 17.52 -21.47 20.00
N PHE A 244 17.18 -21.89 18.79
CA PHE A 244 17.21 -21.03 17.60
C PHE A 244 16.34 -19.78 17.78
N ILE A 245 15.12 -19.97 18.31
CA ILE A 245 14.23 -18.87 18.70
C ILE A 245 14.22 -18.79 20.22
N HIS A 246 14.58 -17.64 20.79
CA HIS A 246 14.60 -17.47 22.23
C HIS A 246 14.32 -16.03 22.63
N LEU A 247 13.75 -15.88 23.82
CA LEU A 247 13.56 -14.58 24.44
C LEU A 247 14.76 -14.22 25.32
N LYS A 248 15.05 -12.92 25.35
CA LYS A 248 16.08 -12.35 26.19
C LYS A 248 15.44 -11.51 27.30
N LYS A 249 16.13 -11.41 28.42
CA LYS A 249 15.75 -10.54 29.54
C LYS A 249 16.90 -9.57 29.82
N GLN A 250 16.55 -8.34 30.16
CA GLN A 250 17.51 -7.35 30.63
C GLN A 250 17.37 -7.21 32.16
N SER A 251 18.43 -7.49 32.89
CA SER A 251 18.54 -7.08 34.30
C SER A 251 19.08 -5.65 34.35
N ALA A 252 18.64 -4.82 35.31
CA ALA A 252 18.94 -3.39 35.35
C ALA A 252 20.42 -3.06 35.06
N GLY A 253 20.67 -2.41 33.90
CA GLY A 253 22.00 -1.97 33.47
C GLY A 253 22.88 -3.02 32.76
N SER A 254 22.41 -4.25 32.58
CA SER A 254 23.15 -5.32 31.90
C SER A 254 22.77 -5.46 30.41
N ALA A 255 23.59 -6.20 29.66
CA ALA A 255 23.25 -6.60 28.30
C ALA A 255 22.10 -7.62 28.29
N TRP A 256 21.34 -7.67 27.19
CA TRP A 256 20.28 -8.66 26.99
C TRP A 256 20.87 -10.08 26.99
N SER A 257 20.45 -10.89 27.95
CA SER A 257 20.87 -12.29 28.07
C SER A 257 19.70 -13.24 27.84
N TYR A 258 20.01 -14.45 27.41
CA TYR A 258 19.03 -15.52 27.23
C TYR A 258 18.24 -15.78 28.52
N CYS A 259 16.92 -15.92 28.40
CA CYS A 259 16.04 -16.26 29.50
C CYS A 259 15.25 -17.52 29.18
N ALA A 260 15.58 -18.63 29.86
CA ALA A 260 14.93 -19.91 29.65
C ALA A 260 13.44 -19.89 30.02
N GLU A 261 13.06 -19.18 31.08
CA GLU A 261 11.66 -19.06 31.54
C GLU A 261 10.78 -18.38 30.48
N LEU A 262 11.22 -17.21 29.98
CA LEU A 262 10.49 -16.48 28.93
C LEU A 262 10.46 -17.26 27.62
N SER A 263 11.56 -17.92 27.26
CA SER A 263 11.60 -18.74 26.05
C SER A 263 10.64 -19.93 26.14
N THR A 264 10.54 -20.57 27.31
CA THR A 264 9.59 -21.67 27.53
C THR A 264 8.14 -21.18 27.37
N MET A 265 7.80 -20.04 27.97
CA MET A 265 6.48 -19.42 27.81
C MET A 265 6.17 -19.08 26.34
N TYR A 266 7.18 -18.63 25.58
CA TYR A 266 7.05 -18.37 24.16
C TYR A 266 6.76 -19.64 23.35
N TYR A 267 7.46 -20.75 23.63
CA TYR A 267 7.21 -22.05 22.98
C TYR A 267 5.85 -22.65 23.34
N GLU A 268 5.36 -22.44 24.57
CA GLU A 268 4.00 -22.80 24.96
C GLU A 268 2.97 -22.06 24.08
N GLY A 269 3.17 -20.76 23.84
CA GLY A 269 2.33 -19.98 22.92
C GLY A 269 2.41 -20.45 21.47
N LEU A 270 3.59 -20.80 20.96
CA LEU A 270 3.73 -21.38 19.62
C LEU A 270 3.02 -22.73 19.49
N SER A 271 3.07 -23.56 20.54
CA SER A 271 2.36 -24.84 20.58
C SER A 271 0.84 -24.64 20.59
N GLU A 272 0.35 -23.62 21.30
CA GLU A 272 -1.07 -23.25 21.31
C GLU A 272 -1.57 -22.83 19.92
N ILE A 273 -0.78 -22.04 19.18
CA ILE A 273 -1.10 -21.62 17.80
C ILE A 273 -1.31 -22.82 16.88
N SER A 274 -0.49 -23.87 17.01
CA SER A 274 -0.63 -25.07 16.20
C SER A 274 -1.81 -25.96 16.62
N GLY A 275 -2.06 -26.03 17.93
CA GLY A 275 -3.11 -26.83 18.54
C GLY A 275 -4.48 -26.17 18.43
N SER A 276 -4.90 -25.46 19.48
CA SER A 276 -6.22 -24.81 19.58
C SER A 276 -6.35 -23.57 18.70
N GLY A 277 -5.24 -22.95 18.30
CA GLY A 277 -5.22 -21.69 17.58
C GLY A 277 -5.40 -20.48 18.49
N LEU A 278 -5.04 -19.31 17.95
CA LEU A 278 -5.06 -18.04 18.68
C LEU A 278 -6.14 -17.11 18.14
N SER A 279 -7.01 -16.61 19.02
CA SER A 279 -8.05 -15.64 18.65
C SER A 279 -7.56 -14.21 18.84
N PHE A 280 -7.77 -13.37 17.82
CA PHE A 280 -7.57 -11.92 17.86
C PHE A 280 -8.90 -11.15 17.78
N ALA A 281 -10.02 -11.81 18.04
CA ALA A 281 -11.34 -11.18 18.00
C ALA A 281 -11.40 -9.98 18.98
N GLY A 282 -11.85 -8.85 18.46
CA GLY A 282 -11.94 -7.60 19.22
C GLY A 282 -10.62 -6.83 19.36
N LYS A 283 -9.51 -7.38 18.87
CA LYS A 283 -8.23 -6.68 18.81
C LYS A 283 -8.14 -5.77 17.60
N THR A 284 -7.48 -4.63 17.76
CA THR A 284 -7.19 -3.73 16.65
C THR A 284 -5.69 -3.55 16.44
N ALA A 285 -5.25 -3.54 15.19
CA ALA A 285 -3.85 -3.49 14.83
C ALA A 285 -3.59 -2.49 13.69
N LEU A 286 -2.45 -1.79 13.77
CA LEU A 286 -1.89 -1.00 12.67
C LEU A 286 -0.65 -1.71 12.13
N VAL A 287 -0.63 -1.98 10.83
CA VAL A 287 0.52 -2.63 10.15
C VAL A 287 1.00 -1.74 9.02
N THR A 288 2.27 -1.32 9.08
CA THR A 288 2.97 -0.63 7.99
C THR A 288 3.96 -1.58 7.32
N GLY A 289 4.23 -1.40 6.02
CA GLY A 289 5.15 -2.29 5.29
C GLY A 289 4.56 -3.66 4.91
N CYS A 290 3.23 -3.78 4.80
CA CYS A 290 2.52 -5.00 4.41
C CYS A 290 2.29 -5.09 2.88
N GLY A 291 3.33 -4.77 2.10
CA GLY A 291 3.32 -4.95 0.64
C GLY A 291 3.22 -6.43 0.24
N ARG A 292 2.98 -6.68 -1.05
CA ARG A 292 2.97 -8.04 -1.60
C ARG A 292 4.28 -8.77 -1.29
N ASP A 293 4.19 -10.04 -0.95
CA ASP A 293 5.33 -10.93 -0.65
C ASP A 293 6.21 -10.43 0.51
N SER A 294 5.65 -9.64 1.44
CA SER A 294 6.34 -9.20 2.65
C SER A 294 5.86 -9.93 3.89
N ILE A 295 6.72 -10.02 4.91
CA ILE A 295 6.36 -10.56 6.24
C ILE A 295 5.15 -9.82 6.82
N GLY A 296 5.04 -8.51 6.56
CA GLY A 296 3.91 -7.71 7.00
C GLY A 296 2.59 -8.17 6.40
N ALA A 297 2.58 -8.68 5.15
CA ALA A 297 1.37 -9.24 4.54
C ALA A 297 0.92 -10.52 5.24
N ASP A 298 1.84 -11.43 5.57
CA ASP A 298 1.53 -12.67 6.29
C ASP A 298 1.00 -12.40 7.70
N ILE A 299 1.55 -11.38 8.39
CA ILE A 299 1.02 -10.92 9.68
C ILE A 299 -0.42 -10.43 9.53
N VAL A 300 -0.74 -9.66 8.48
CA VAL A 300 -2.12 -9.21 8.23
C VAL A 300 -3.04 -10.41 7.98
N CYS A 301 -2.59 -11.41 7.19
CA CYS A 301 -3.35 -12.65 6.97
C CYS A 301 -3.65 -13.39 8.30
N GLY A 302 -2.65 -13.52 9.19
CA GLY A 302 -2.82 -14.15 10.50
C GLY A 302 -3.78 -13.38 11.42
N LEU A 303 -3.62 -12.07 11.50
CA LEU A 303 -4.51 -11.18 12.28
C LEU A 303 -5.96 -11.26 11.80
N LEU A 304 -6.19 -11.19 10.48
CA LEU A 304 -7.52 -11.30 9.88
C LEU A 304 -8.13 -12.68 10.10
N SER A 305 -7.33 -13.74 10.00
CA SER A 305 -7.76 -15.13 10.23
C SER A 305 -8.21 -15.36 11.68
N GLY A 306 -7.58 -14.67 12.64
CA GLY A 306 -7.98 -14.67 14.05
C GLY A 306 -9.08 -13.67 14.39
N GLY A 307 -9.64 -12.93 13.44
CA GLY A 307 -10.77 -12.02 13.69
C GLY A 307 -10.40 -10.59 14.12
N ALA A 308 -9.14 -10.16 13.95
CA ALA A 308 -8.72 -8.81 14.27
C ALA A 308 -9.29 -7.76 13.30
N LYS A 309 -9.31 -6.51 13.75
CA LYS A 309 -9.50 -5.35 12.89
C LYS A 309 -8.15 -4.73 12.57
N VAL A 310 -7.81 -4.63 11.29
CA VAL A 310 -6.45 -4.28 10.86
C VAL A 310 -6.48 -3.06 9.96
N ILE A 311 -5.60 -2.10 10.25
CA ILE A 311 -5.30 -0.98 9.38
C ILE A 311 -3.98 -1.31 8.68
N ALA A 312 -4.06 -1.53 7.37
CA ALA A 312 -2.92 -1.78 6.50
C ALA A 312 -2.56 -0.49 5.76
N THR A 313 -1.28 -0.12 5.82
CA THR A 313 -0.80 1.08 5.11
C THR A 313 -0.02 0.72 3.84
N THR A 314 -0.14 1.56 2.81
CA THR A 314 0.60 1.37 1.56
C THR A 314 1.11 2.69 1.00
N SER A 315 2.39 2.72 0.63
CA SER A 315 3.02 3.85 -0.08
C SER A 315 2.76 3.81 -1.59
N SER A 316 2.34 2.67 -2.15
CA SER A 316 2.12 2.45 -3.58
C SER A 316 0.62 2.25 -3.90
N TYR A 317 -0.21 3.20 -3.47
CA TYR A 317 -1.66 3.12 -3.62
C TYR A 317 -2.10 3.11 -5.09
N SER A 318 -2.61 1.97 -5.54
CA SER A 318 -3.06 1.75 -6.92
C SER A 318 -4.17 0.70 -6.96
N ARG A 319 -4.87 0.56 -8.10
CA ARG A 319 -5.87 -0.51 -8.28
C ARG A 319 -5.27 -1.91 -8.07
N LYS A 320 -4.04 -2.15 -8.54
CA LYS A 320 -3.34 -3.42 -8.37
C LYS A 320 -3.12 -3.74 -6.89
N THR A 321 -2.72 -2.73 -6.12
CA THR A 321 -2.48 -2.84 -4.67
C THR A 321 -3.78 -3.05 -3.91
N THR A 322 -4.86 -2.33 -4.25
CA THR A 322 -6.16 -2.52 -3.59
C THR A 322 -6.76 -3.90 -3.87
N LEU A 323 -6.60 -4.43 -5.09
CA LEU A 323 -7.07 -5.79 -5.43
C LEU A 323 -6.28 -6.87 -4.67
N PHE A 324 -4.99 -6.65 -4.42
CA PHE A 324 -4.19 -7.55 -3.57
C PHE A 324 -4.76 -7.63 -2.15
N PHE A 325 -5.06 -6.49 -1.52
CA PHE A 325 -5.66 -6.48 -0.18
C PHE A 325 -7.10 -6.99 -0.16
N GLU A 326 -7.88 -6.78 -1.23
CA GLU A 326 -9.21 -7.38 -1.37
C GLU A 326 -9.12 -8.91 -1.40
N ASP A 327 -8.19 -9.46 -2.17
CA ASP A 327 -7.97 -10.90 -2.29
C ASP A 327 -7.46 -11.52 -0.98
N MET A 328 -6.57 -10.79 -0.29
CA MET A 328 -6.13 -11.11 1.06
C MET A 328 -7.33 -11.21 2.02
N TYR A 329 -8.22 -10.22 2.04
CA TYR A 329 -9.40 -10.25 2.91
C TYR A 329 -10.42 -11.32 2.48
N ARG A 330 -10.61 -11.54 1.18
CA ARG A 330 -11.48 -12.60 0.64
C ARG A 330 -11.06 -13.97 1.18
N THR A 331 -9.76 -14.22 1.19
CA THR A 331 -9.18 -15.50 1.62
C THR A 331 -9.14 -15.59 3.15
N HIS A 332 -8.59 -14.60 3.84
CA HIS A 332 -8.25 -14.71 5.28
C HIS A 332 -9.23 -14.00 6.23
N GLY A 333 -10.15 -13.17 5.74
CA GLY A 333 -11.04 -12.36 6.56
C GLY A 333 -12.04 -13.20 7.36
N ALA A 334 -11.75 -13.44 8.64
CA ALA A 334 -12.64 -14.16 9.54
C ALA A 334 -13.88 -13.34 9.96
N ARG A 335 -14.83 -14.00 10.63
CA ARG A 335 -16.02 -13.30 11.15
C ARG A 335 -15.61 -12.20 12.14
N GLY A 336 -16.19 -11.02 12.00
CA GLY A 336 -15.86 -9.86 12.84
C GLY A 336 -14.53 -9.18 12.52
N SER A 337 -13.71 -9.74 11.61
CA SER A 337 -12.52 -9.06 11.11
C SER A 337 -12.89 -7.92 10.16
N GLU A 338 -12.04 -6.91 10.12
CA GLU A 338 -12.17 -5.76 9.23
C GLU A 338 -10.77 -5.37 8.74
N LEU A 339 -10.60 -5.20 7.42
CA LEU A 339 -9.36 -4.68 6.85
C LEU A 339 -9.60 -3.27 6.29
N ILE A 340 -8.83 -2.30 6.76
CA ILE A 340 -8.84 -0.93 6.27
C ILE A 340 -7.50 -0.64 5.60
N VAL A 341 -7.52 -0.37 4.31
CA VAL A 341 -6.31 -0.02 3.53
C VAL A 341 -6.27 1.47 3.31
N VAL A 342 -5.18 2.11 3.71
CA VAL A 342 -4.97 3.55 3.56
C VAL A 342 -3.67 3.86 2.81
N PRO A 343 -3.68 4.86 1.90
CA PRO A 343 -2.43 5.42 1.39
C PRO A 343 -1.70 6.13 2.54
N PHE A 344 -0.39 5.95 2.65
CA PHE A 344 0.37 6.49 3.77
C PHE A 344 1.85 6.59 3.44
N ASN A 345 2.44 7.73 3.77
CA ASN A 345 3.88 7.95 3.74
C ASN A 345 4.42 8.06 5.17
N GLN A 346 5.16 7.04 5.63
CA GLN A 346 5.77 7.04 6.96
C GLN A 346 6.90 8.08 7.11
N GLY A 347 7.46 8.58 6.01
CA GLY A 347 8.42 9.68 6.03
C GLY A 347 7.77 11.06 6.25
N SER A 348 6.45 11.19 6.08
CA SER A 348 5.73 12.45 6.26
C SER A 348 5.17 12.58 7.68
N THR A 349 5.67 13.55 8.45
CA THR A 349 5.14 13.83 9.79
C THR A 349 3.69 14.32 9.77
N GLY A 350 3.24 14.88 8.65
CA GLY A 350 1.83 15.22 8.41
C GLY A 350 0.96 13.97 8.37
N ASP A 351 1.32 13.00 7.51
CA ASP A 351 0.61 11.73 7.38
C ASP A 351 0.54 10.96 8.70
N ILE A 352 1.63 10.92 9.48
CA ILE A 352 1.63 10.24 10.79
C ILE A 352 0.55 10.83 11.70
N LYS A 353 0.47 12.16 11.80
CA LYS A 353 -0.52 12.84 12.64
C LYS A 353 -1.93 12.62 12.11
N GLU A 354 -2.14 12.78 10.81
CA GLU A 354 -3.46 12.61 10.21
C GLU A 354 -3.97 11.16 10.29
N LEU A 355 -3.08 10.17 10.16
CA LEU A 355 -3.41 8.76 10.33
C LEU A 355 -3.82 8.47 11.78
N VAL A 356 -3.01 8.89 12.76
CA VAL A 356 -3.33 8.68 14.19
C VAL A 356 -4.65 9.38 14.55
N ASP A 357 -4.84 10.62 14.11
CA ASP A 357 -6.09 11.35 14.31
C ASP A 357 -7.28 10.63 13.67
N TYR A 358 -7.13 10.07 12.47
CA TYR A 358 -8.18 9.30 11.79
C TYR A 358 -8.56 8.04 12.57
N ILE A 359 -7.58 7.34 13.15
CA ILE A 359 -7.78 6.10 13.92
C ILE A 359 -8.58 6.39 15.19
N TYR A 360 -8.16 7.40 15.96
CA TYR A 360 -8.70 7.65 17.30
C TYR A 360 -9.93 8.57 17.34
N ARG A 361 -10.20 9.33 16.27
CA ARG A 361 -11.35 10.26 16.22
C ARG A 361 -12.67 9.51 16.22
N ASP A 362 -13.62 9.98 17.02
CA ASP A 362 -14.94 9.37 17.23
C ASP A 362 -15.74 9.11 15.94
N LEU A 363 -16.54 8.04 15.98
CA LEU A 363 -17.51 7.72 14.95
C LEU A 363 -18.59 8.81 14.88
N GLY A 364 -18.66 9.53 13.77
CA GLY A 364 -19.74 10.49 13.48
C GLY A 364 -19.29 11.95 13.32
N VAL A 365 -18.18 12.35 13.95
CA VAL A 365 -17.57 13.68 13.73
C VAL A 365 -16.46 13.52 12.70
N ALA A 366 -16.77 13.82 11.43
CA ALA A 366 -15.81 13.83 10.31
C ALA A 366 -15.19 12.46 9.91
N LYS A 367 -15.94 11.34 10.05
CA LYS A 367 -15.58 10.01 9.53
C LYS A 367 -14.29 9.39 10.13
N GLY A 368 -14.00 9.61 11.42
CA GLY A 368 -12.97 8.84 12.13
C GLY A 368 -13.40 7.40 12.41
N LEU A 369 -12.46 6.55 12.83
CA LEU A 369 -12.71 5.14 13.15
C LEU A 369 -13.16 4.88 14.59
N GLY A 370 -12.79 5.76 15.53
CA GLY A 370 -13.04 5.57 16.96
C GLY A 370 -12.42 4.27 17.50
N TRP A 371 -11.28 3.87 16.94
CA TRP A 371 -10.56 2.66 17.37
C TRP A 371 -9.48 3.02 18.40
N ASP A 372 -9.15 2.04 19.24
CA ASP A 372 -8.01 2.10 20.16
C ASP A 372 -7.08 0.92 19.86
N LEU A 373 -5.84 1.23 19.44
CA LEU A 373 -4.89 0.25 18.93
C LEU A 373 -4.33 -0.65 20.04
N ASP A 374 -4.49 -1.96 19.89
CA ASP A 374 -3.82 -2.95 20.73
C ASP A 374 -2.39 -3.24 20.25
N TYR A 375 -2.19 -3.24 18.92
CA TYR A 375 -0.93 -3.62 18.28
C TYR A 375 -0.48 -2.63 17.22
N VAL A 376 0.83 -2.42 17.14
CA VAL A 376 1.47 -1.63 16.07
C VAL A 376 2.66 -2.41 15.52
N PHE A 377 2.65 -2.67 14.21
CA PHE A 377 3.71 -3.35 13.47
C PHE A 377 4.32 -2.37 12.44
N PRO A 378 5.34 -1.57 12.83
CA PRO A 378 5.89 -0.52 11.99
C PRO A 378 6.99 -1.04 11.05
N PHE A 379 6.67 -1.93 10.12
CA PHE A 379 7.66 -2.60 9.25
C PHE A 379 7.97 -1.85 7.96
N ALA A 380 7.38 -0.67 7.71
CA ALA A 380 7.72 0.09 6.52
C ALA A 380 9.19 0.50 6.54
N ALA A 381 9.89 0.17 5.46
CA ALA A 381 11.29 0.49 5.23
C ALA A 381 11.52 0.74 3.74
N VAL A 382 12.63 1.41 3.42
CA VAL A 382 13.13 1.59 2.06
C VAL A 382 14.42 0.78 1.93
N SER A 383 14.59 0.06 0.82
CA SER A 383 15.82 -0.66 0.54
C SER A 383 16.92 0.32 0.15
N ASP A 384 18.03 0.31 0.90
CA ASP A 384 19.24 1.02 0.53
C ASP A 384 20.36 0.00 0.26
N ILE A 385 20.80 -0.08 -1.00
CA ILE A 385 21.84 -1.00 -1.45
C ILE A 385 22.96 -0.17 -2.07
N GLY A 386 24.09 -0.09 -1.36
CA GLY A 386 25.32 0.49 -1.91
C GLY A 386 25.47 2.01 -1.81
N SER A 387 24.64 2.72 -1.04
CA SER A 387 24.76 4.18 -0.81
C SER A 387 26.14 4.65 -0.34
N PHE A 388 26.86 3.80 0.39
CA PHE A 388 28.23 4.09 0.83
C PHE A 388 29.25 4.15 -0.31
N ALA A 389 29.01 3.45 -1.43
CA ALA A 389 29.94 3.41 -2.56
C ALA A 389 29.77 4.59 -3.53
N THR A 390 28.60 5.22 -3.56
CA THR A 390 28.29 6.37 -4.44
C THR A 390 28.52 7.73 -3.78
N SER A 391 28.80 7.76 -2.48
CA SER A 391 29.04 8.99 -1.70
C SER A 391 30.53 9.24 -1.37
N LEU A 392 31.42 8.38 -1.87
CA LEU A 392 32.89 8.54 -1.89
C LEU A 392 33.31 9.03 -3.29
#